data_AF-A0AAE7E717-F1
#
_entry.id   AF-A0AAE7E717-F1
#
_cell.length_a   1.000
_cell.length_b   1.000
_cell.length_c   1.000
_cell.angle_alpha   90.00
_cell.angle_beta   90.00
_cell.angle_gamma   90.00
#
_symmetry.space_group_name_H-M   'P 1'
#
loop_
_entity.id
_entity.type
_entity.pdbx_description
1 polymer ?
#
loop_
_entity_poly.entity_id
_entity_poly.type
_entity_poly.pdbx_seq_one_letter_code
_entity_poly.pdbx_strand_id
1 'polypeptide(L)'
;MSLFEIELNSEFKILNSKIFFDEKKLKKYYKLNKLNDNYDDDIKEMIEEHKLYIHQDLFVINNYKYEFDEINNMILSNIYKSNANSTEHLVYPEWLLFLISIKKEKVRFINEKEFYKYLEYFKYIAEIRYKNYIIRNVRNYINFKELGKVSDIENSLHDSLLEYLKKSEYETKELYEYLNFLYRFHQELKDNEKYKLMWNIEVYIQETIVLLLDKEISLKEIYEEVYKYMRGTYSVLHEIYIYKPLYVEESKNHFELYLTKINKLFNSNIDINDFMSILTKNDKHKDILFSCIELDNRLNANKMNEHTMGAITRSIVLSVEEVIKNYISIKQFDMCLEKLAKDSTLFQNFRIKEKEYSNGNELLKLLDNLIEKDERIYILKRIKWSNYRIQSNILNSMFQLNEICFRPEISLEKYLAIYYSTRNYLAHYNIDMNKFFWGEDGQRRIISNTISSVIIILYRIEVMKKNFDKAIKILDNV
;
A
#
# COMPACT_ATOMS: atom_id res chain seq x y z
N MET A 1 -14.98 10.47 -8.48
CA MET A 1 -14.27 10.58 -7.18
C MET A 1 -13.64 9.23 -6.87
N SER A 2 -12.39 9.14 -6.39
CA SER A 2 -11.94 7.85 -5.83
C SER A 2 -12.57 7.71 -4.47
N LEU A 3 -13.13 6.54 -4.18
CA LEU A 3 -13.67 6.17 -2.87
C LEU A 3 -12.69 6.43 -1.71
N PHE A 4 -11.39 6.49 -1.97
CA PHE A 4 -10.34 6.90 -1.03
C PHE A 4 -10.39 8.36 -0.54
N GLU A 5 -11.24 9.22 -1.10
CA GLU A 5 -11.37 10.63 -0.70
C GLU A 5 -12.63 10.91 0.14
N ILE A 6 -13.50 9.90 0.32
CA ILE A 6 -14.66 10.05 1.18
C ILE A 6 -14.22 9.67 2.60
N GLU A 7 -13.85 10.66 3.42
CA GLU A 7 -13.81 10.49 4.88
C GLU A 7 -15.24 10.23 5.37
N LEU A 8 -15.63 8.96 5.41
CA LEU A 8 -16.79 8.57 6.18
C LEU A 8 -16.40 8.46 7.66
N ASN A 9 -17.28 8.94 8.52
CA ASN A 9 -17.17 8.82 9.98
C ASN A 9 -16.74 7.39 10.38
N SER A 10 -15.77 7.29 11.30
CA SER A 10 -15.25 6.03 11.82
C SER A 10 -16.33 5.12 12.41
N GLU A 11 -17.45 5.69 12.89
CA GLU A 11 -18.60 4.93 13.36
C GLU A 11 -19.29 4.08 12.27
N PHE A 12 -19.01 4.30 10.98
CA PHE A 12 -19.65 3.57 9.88
C PHE A 12 -18.97 2.26 9.50
N LYS A 13 -17.67 2.12 9.79
CA LYS A 13 -16.92 0.91 9.50
C LYS A 13 -17.09 -0.04 10.68
N ILE A 14 -17.72 -1.19 10.46
CA ILE A 14 -17.85 -2.22 11.51
C ILE A 14 -16.48 -2.88 11.78
N LEU A 15 -15.51 -2.66 10.89
CA LEU A 15 -14.08 -2.92 11.09
C LEU A 15 -13.62 -2.56 12.51
N ASN A 16 -13.03 -3.53 13.20
CA ASN A 16 -12.48 -3.39 14.56
C ASN A 16 -13.51 -3.05 15.65
N SER A 17 -14.80 -3.23 15.38
CA SER A 17 -15.87 -3.07 16.36
C SER A 17 -16.52 -4.41 16.73
N LYS A 18 -17.42 -4.40 17.71
CA LYS A 18 -18.13 -5.60 18.16
C LYS A 18 -19.03 -6.12 17.02
N ILE A 19 -18.78 -7.31 16.51
CA ILE A 19 -19.45 -7.93 15.35
C ILE A 19 -20.88 -8.41 15.64
N PHE A 20 -21.13 -8.77 16.89
CA PHE A 20 -22.45 -9.12 17.38
C PHE A 20 -23.07 -7.96 18.15
N PHE A 21 -24.22 -7.51 17.71
CA PHE A 21 -24.93 -6.33 18.21
C PHE A 21 -26.05 -6.70 19.17
N ASP A 22 -26.36 -5.81 20.11
CA ASP A 22 -27.68 -5.77 20.73
C ASP A 22 -28.69 -5.11 19.77
N GLU A 23 -29.98 -5.18 20.08
CA GLU A 23 -31.06 -4.60 19.24
C GLU A 23 -30.85 -3.09 19.02
N LYS A 24 -30.39 -2.35 20.03
CA LYS A 24 -30.18 -0.91 19.95
C LYS A 24 -29.06 -0.55 18.96
N LYS A 25 -27.95 -1.28 19.01
CA LYS A 25 -26.83 -1.13 18.07
C LYS A 25 -27.23 -1.55 16.66
N LEU A 26 -27.96 -2.64 16.50
CA LEU A 26 -28.45 -3.05 15.18
C LEU A 26 -29.32 -1.95 14.56
N LYS A 27 -30.28 -1.40 15.32
CA LYS A 27 -31.12 -0.27 14.86
C LYS A 27 -30.29 0.98 14.54
N LYS A 28 -29.24 1.27 15.30
CA LYS A 28 -28.30 2.35 14.99
C LYS A 28 -27.65 2.10 13.62
N TYR A 29 -27.04 0.94 13.39
CA TYR A 29 -26.37 0.63 12.12
C TYR A 29 -27.32 0.53 10.95
N TYR A 30 -28.54 0.03 11.15
CA TYR A 30 -29.61 0.03 10.16
C TYR A 30 -29.89 1.44 9.62
N LYS A 31 -30.12 2.41 10.52
CA LYS A 31 -30.36 3.82 10.15
C LYS A 31 -29.12 4.46 9.53
N LEU A 32 -27.93 4.20 10.09
CA LEU A 32 -26.68 4.72 9.56
C LEU A 32 -26.40 4.24 8.13
N ASN A 33 -26.77 3.00 7.78
CA ASN A 33 -26.64 2.45 6.44
C ASN A 33 -27.75 2.91 5.47
N LYS A 34 -28.66 3.82 5.89
CA LYS A 34 -29.81 4.29 5.09
C LYS A 34 -30.63 3.12 4.52
N LEU A 35 -30.82 2.10 5.35
CA LEU A 35 -31.67 0.95 5.00
C LEU A 35 -33.14 1.20 5.31
N ASN A 36 -33.45 2.25 6.06
CA ASN A 36 -34.81 2.68 6.36
C ASN A 36 -35.46 3.41 5.17
N ASP A 37 -36.76 3.20 4.98
CA ASP A 37 -37.55 3.88 3.93
C ASP A 37 -38.15 5.21 4.42
N ASN A 38 -37.41 5.93 5.27
CA ASN A 38 -37.83 7.16 5.97
C ASN A 38 -38.97 6.99 7.01
N TYR A 39 -39.35 5.75 7.34
CA TYR A 39 -40.25 5.41 8.45
C TYR A 39 -39.55 4.52 9.49
N ASP A 40 -40.18 4.33 10.65
CA ASP A 40 -39.71 3.36 11.66
C ASP A 40 -40.15 1.96 11.19
N ASP A 41 -39.33 1.37 10.32
CA ASP A 41 -39.58 0.05 9.75
C ASP A 41 -39.49 -1.03 10.84
N ASP A 42 -40.45 -1.96 10.85
CA ASP A 42 -40.35 -3.14 11.70
C ASP A 42 -39.37 -4.15 11.10
N ILE A 43 -38.09 -3.97 11.42
CA ILE A 43 -37.03 -4.88 10.97
C ILE A 43 -37.12 -6.26 11.62
N LYS A 44 -37.93 -6.45 12.68
CA LYS A 44 -37.95 -7.71 13.45
C LYS A 44 -38.39 -8.87 12.56
N GLU A 45 -39.48 -8.72 11.81
CA GLU A 45 -39.96 -9.77 10.91
C GLU A 45 -38.90 -10.24 9.90
N MET A 46 -37.96 -9.36 9.51
CA MET A 46 -36.92 -9.69 8.53
C MET A 46 -35.74 -10.48 9.12
N ILE A 47 -35.51 -10.39 10.43
CA ILE A 47 -34.29 -10.91 11.08
C ILE A 47 -34.56 -11.88 12.24
N GLU A 48 -35.82 -12.06 12.65
CA GLU A 48 -36.19 -12.81 13.85
C GLU A 48 -35.71 -14.26 13.81
N GLU A 49 -35.69 -14.86 12.62
CA GLU A 49 -35.24 -16.24 12.38
C GLU A 49 -33.71 -16.42 12.49
N HIS A 50 -32.96 -15.32 12.45
CA HIS A 50 -31.49 -15.33 12.41
C HIS A 50 -30.83 -14.70 13.65
N LYS A 51 -31.62 -14.35 14.66
CA LYS A 51 -31.11 -13.89 15.95
C LYS A 51 -30.44 -15.05 16.70
N LEU A 52 -29.45 -14.73 17.52
CA LEU A 52 -28.74 -15.74 18.32
C LEU A 52 -29.03 -15.54 19.80
N TYR A 53 -29.34 -16.63 20.47
CA TYR A 53 -29.34 -16.67 21.92
C TYR A 53 -28.07 -17.37 22.39
N ILE A 54 -27.27 -16.68 23.20
CA ILE A 54 -25.95 -17.16 23.60
C ILE A 54 -25.82 -17.18 25.13
N HIS A 55 -25.18 -18.24 25.64
CA HIS A 55 -24.76 -18.34 27.03
C HIS A 55 -23.51 -17.51 27.31
N GLN A 56 -23.37 -17.03 28.54
CA GLN A 56 -22.21 -16.23 28.95
C GLN A 56 -20.87 -16.96 28.77
N ASP A 57 -20.86 -18.28 28.95
CA ASP A 57 -19.63 -19.10 28.86
C ASP A 57 -19.11 -19.27 27.42
N LEU A 58 -19.95 -18.93 26.43
CA LEU A 58 -19.63 -19.01 25.00
C LEU A 58 -19.54 -17.62 24.37
N PHE A 59 -19.64 -16.56 25.17
CA PHE A 59 -19.66 -15.19 24.68
C PHE A 59 -19.03 -14.21 25.65
N VAL A 60 -18.03 -13.47 25.18
CA VAL A 60 -17.38 -12.44 25.99
C VAL A 60 -18.22 -11.16 26.00
N ILE A 61 -18.67 -10.78 27.20
CA ILE A 61 -19.54 -9.63 27.47
C ILE A 61 -18.71 -8.46 27.95
N ASN A 62 -19.06 -7.26 27.46
CA ASN A 62 -18.43 -6.03 27.92
C ASN A 62 -18.74 -5.79 29.41
N ASN A 63 -17.72 -5.36 30.16
CA ASN A 63 -17.74 -5.10 31.61
C ASN A 63 -17.71 -6.36 32.50
N TYR A 64 -17.61 -7.56 31.92
CA TYR A 64 -17.30 -8.77 32.68
C TYR A 64 -15.80 -9.07 32.61
N LYS A 65 -15.29 -9.76 33.63
CA LYS A 65 -13.89 -10.15 33.74
C LYS A 65 -13.78 -11.68 33.72
N TYR A 66 -12.93 -12.18 32.84
CA TYR A 66 -12.78 -13.60 32.56
C TYR A 66 -11.36 -14.06 32.89
N GLU A 67 -11.24 -15.31 33.31
CA GLU A 67 -9.96 -16.03 33.35
C GLU A 67 -9.54 -16.43 31.92
N PHE A 68 -8.23 -16.66 31.73
CA PHE A 68 -7.68 -17.09 30.44
C PHE A 68 -8.43 -18.30 29.85
N ASP A 69 -8.70 -19.33 30.65
CA ASP A 69 -9.31 -20.58 30.19
C ASP A 69 -10.73 -20.35 29.65
N GLU A 70 -11.49 -19.40 30.21
CA GLU A 70 -12.84 -19.08 29.76
C GLU A 70 -12.80 -18.43 28.37
N ILE A 71 -11.90 -17.45 28.17
CA ILE A 71 -11.70 -16.82 26.87
C ILE A 71 -11.20 -17.84 25.85
N ASN A 72 -10.24 -18.69 26.26
CA ASN A 72 -9.65 -19.70 25.41
C ASN A 72 -10.70 -20.72 24.93
N ASN A 73 -11.55 -21.20 25.83
CA ASN A 73 -12.66 -22.09 25.49
C ASN A 73 -13.63 -21.43 24.50
N MET A 74 -13.94 -20.15 24.67
CA MET A 74 -14.77 -19.40 23.71
C MET A 74 -14.11 -19.35 22.32
N ILE A 75 -12.80 -19.06 22.23
CA ILE A 75 -12.07 -19.04 20.96
C ILE A 75 -12.13 -20.39 20.24
N LEU A 76 -12.06 -21.50 20.98
CA LEU A 76 -12.11 -22.86 20.42
C LEU A 76 -13.54 -23.34 20.09
N SER A 77 -14.56 -22.74 20.70
CA SER A 77 -15.97 -23.10 20.51
C SER A 77 -16.56 -22.57 19.18
N ASN A 78 -17.70 -23.13 18.75
CA ASN A 78 -18.45 -22.63 17.59
C ASN A 78 -19.74 -21.93 18.02
N ILE A 79 -19.78 -20.59 17.91
CA ILE A 79 -20.89 -19.76 18.42
C ILE A 79 -22.21 -20.07 17.71
N TYR A 80 -22.18 -20.34 16.40
CA TYR A 80 -23.37 -20.57 15.59
C TYR A 80 -23.97 -21.97 15.74
N LYS A 81 -23.15 -22.99 16.02
CA LYS A 81 -23.60 -24.35 16.34
C LYS A 81 -24.17 -24.46 17.75
N SER A 82 -23.71 -23.60 18.66
CA SER A 82 -24.17 -23.53 20.04
C SER A 82 -25.38 -22.61 20.25
N ASN A 83 -26.25 -22.45 19.24
CA ASN A 83 -27.57 -21.81 19.40
C ASN A 83 -28.46 -22.73 20.27
N ALA A 84 -28.05 -22.88 21.52
CA ALA A 84 -28.77 -23.62 22.54
C ALA A 84 -30.06 -22.85 22.85
N ASN A 85 -31.04 -23.53 23.42
CA ASN A 85 -32.31 -22.96 23.89
C ASN A 85 -32.14 -21.97 25.07
N SER A 86 -31.08 -21.17 25.07
CA SER A 86 -30.80 -20.11 26.02
C SER A 86 -31.76 -18.94 25.81
N THR A 87 -32.06 -18.21 26.88
CA THR A 87 -32.77 -16.92 26.83
C THR A 87 -31.92 -15.78 27.40
N GLU A 88 -30.63 -16.04 27.68
CA GLU A 88 -29.78 -15.15 28.47
C GLU A 88 -29.35 -13.89 27.72
N HIS A 89 -28.67 -14.05 26.57
CA HIS A 89 -28.17 -12.92 25.78
C HIS A 89 -28.60 -13.03 24.34
N LEU A 90 -29.44 -12.07 23.93
CA LEU A 90 -29.90 -11.93 22.56
C LEU A 90 -28.92 -11.03 21.78
N VAL A 91 -28.35 -11.57 20.71
CA VAL A 91 -27.47 -10.82 19.82
C VAL A 91 -27.84 -10.98 18.34
N TYR A 92 -27.42 -9.99 17.56
CA TYR A 92 -27.66 -9.86 16.13
C TYR A 92 -26.32 -9.78 15.40
N PRO A 93 -26.00 -10.77 14.55
CA PRO A 93 -24.81 -10.71 13.71
C PRO A 93 -24.85 -9.52 12.74
N GLU A 94 -23.71 -8.89 12.49
CA GLU A 94 -23.61 -7.77 11.55
C GLU A 94 -24.03 -8.10 10.10
N TRP A 95 -23.85 -9.34 9.63
CA TRP A 95 -24.22 -9.73 8.27
C TRP A 95 -25.73 -9.65 8.02
N LEU A 96 -26.55 -9.55 9.07
CA LEU A 96 -27.98 -9.27 8.94
C LEU A 96 -28.27 -7.95 8.22
N LEU A 97 -27.36 -6.97 8.31
CA LEU A 97 -27.50 -5.72 7.55
C LEU A 97 -27.47 -5.96 6.04
N PHE A 98 -26.70 -6.96 5.57
CA PHE A 98 -26.69 -7.34 4.15
C PHE A 98 -28.00 -8.05 3.77
N LEU A 99 -28.48 -8.98 4.59
CA LEU A 99 -29.75 -9.67 4.35
C LEU A 99 -30.92 -8.67 4.29
N ILE A 100 -30.97 -7.71 5.21
CA ILE A 100 -31.98 -6.64 5.19
C ILE A 100 -31.89 -5.85 3.88
N SER A 101 -30.68 -5.52 3.42
CA SER A 101 -30.52 -4.78 2.16
C SER A 101 -31.05 -5.53 0.93
N ILE A 102 -30.93 -6.86 0.94
CA ILE A 102 -31.47 -7.75 -0.11
C ILE A 102 -32.99 -7.84 0.01
N LYS A 103 -33.53 -8.14 1.20
CA LYS A 103 -34.98 -8.25 1.45
C LYS A 103 -35.73 -6.95 1.14
N LYS A 104 -35.09 -5.79 1.33
CA LYS A 104 -35.64 -4.47 0.99
C LYS A 104 -35.38 -4.03 -0.47
N GLU A 105 -34.90 -4.94 -1.32
CA GLU A 105 -34.59 -4.69 -2.74
C GLU A 105 -33.65 -3.49 -2.97
N LYS A 106 -32.78 -3.19 -1.98
CA LYS A 106 -31.75 -2.15 -2.13
C LYS A 106 -30.59 -2.61 -3.01
N VAL A 107 -30.57 -3.89 -3.38
CA VAL A 107 -29.56 -4.56 -4.21
C VAL A 107 -30.31 -5.43 -5.21
N ARG A 108 -30.39 -5.00 -6.46
CA ARG A 108 -31.33 -5.57 -7.45
C ARG A 108 -30.95 -6.94 -8.00
N PHE A 109 -29.65 -7.25 -8.04
CA PHE A 109 -29.14 -8.42 -8.77
C PHE A 109 -28.78 -9.60 -7.88
N ILE A 110 -28.72 -9.41 -6.56
CA ILE A 110 -28.52 -10.49 -5.59
C ILE A 110 -29.85 -10.80 -4.95
N ASN A 111 -30.37 -11.99 -5.21
CA ASN A 111 -31.60 -12.45 -4.58
C ASN A 111 -31.32 -13.19 -3.28
N GLU A 112 -32.35 -13.31 -2.44
CA GLU A 112 -32.29 -13.92 -1.13
C GLU A 112 -31.83 -15.40 -1.17
N LYS A 113 -32.27 -16.18 -2.17
CA LYS A 113 -31.88 -17.60 -2.31
C LYS A 113 -30.37 -17.74 -2.54
N GLU A 114 -29.81 -16.85 -3.35
CA GLU A 114 -28.38 -16.86 -3.63
C GLU A 114 -27.56 -16.44 -2.40
N PHE A 115 -28.02 -15.46 -1.63
CA PHE A 115 -27.39 -15.11 -0.36
C PHE A 115 -27.40 -16.29 0.62
N TYR A 116 -28.53 -17.01 0.72
CA TYR A 116 -28.62 -18.18 1.59
C TYR A 116 -27.70 -19.33 1.19
N LYS A 117 -27.35 -19.48 -0.09
CA LYS A 117 -26.33 -20.46 -0.54
C LYS A 117 -25.00 -20.24 0.20
N TYR A 118 -24.67 -19.00 0.52
CA TYR A 118 -23.40 -18.62 1.14
C TYR A 118 -23.53 -18.19 2.61
N LEU A 119 -24.69 -18.40 3.24
CA LEU A 119 -24.94 -17.93 4.61
C LEU A 119 -23.96 -18.52 5.63
N GLU A 120 -23.62 -19.80 5.51
CA GLU A 120 -22.67 -20.45 6.43
C GLU A 120 -21.27 -19.81 6.36
N TYR A 121 -20.85 -19.31 5.20
CA TYR A 121 -19.60 -18.58 5.06
C TYR A 121 -19.66 -17.21 5.76
N PHE A 122 -20.78 -16.48 5.64
CA PHE A 122 -20.98 -15.24 6.39
C PHE A 122 -20.92 -15.46 7.90
N LYS A 123 -21.56 -16.52 8.40
CA LYS A 123 -21.52 -16.90 9.81
C LYS A 123 -20.09 -17.21 10.25
N TYR A 124 -19.38 -18.02 9.48
CA TYR A 124 -18.02 -18.42 9.80
C TYR A 124 -17.04 -17.23 9.84
N ILE A 125 -17.09 -16.35 8.84
CA ILE A 125 -16.25 -15.15 8.81
C ILE A 125 -16.61 -14.20 9.97
N ALA A 126 -17.89 -14.03 10.28
CA ALA A 126 -18.30 -13.22 11.44
C ALA A 126 -17.73 -13.79 12.75
N GLU A 127 -17.70 -15.12 12.88
CA GLU A 127 -17.12 -15.79 14.03
C GLU A 127 -15.60 -15.56 14.16
N ILE A 128 -14.84 -15.75 13.07
CA ILE A 128 -13.40 -15.48 13.03
C ILE A 128 -13.12 -14.03 13.45
N ARG A 129 -13.87 -13.10 12.83
CA ARG A 129 -13.70 -11.68 13.12
C ARG A 129 -13.98 -11.37 14.59
N TYR A 130 -14.97 -12.05 15.20
CA TYR A 130 -15.32 -11.81 16.59
C TYR A 130 -14.22 -12.31 17.53
N LYS A 131 -13.69 -13.49 17.25
CA LYS A 131 -12.54 -14.05 17.97
C LYS A 131 -11.33 -13.12 17.88
N ASN A 132 -10.99 -12.65 16.67
CA ASN A 132 -9.95 -11.65 16.45
C ASN A 132 -10.20 -10.35 17.22
N TYR A 133 -11.44 -9.88 17.27
CA TYR A 133 -11.81 -8.70 18.05
C TYR A 133 -11.57 -8.91 19.55
N ILE A 134 -11.92 -10.08 20.09
CA ILE A 134 -11.66 -10.42 21.50
C ILE A 134 -10.16 -10.48 21.80
N ILE A 135 -9.38 -11.18 20.98
CA ILE A 135 -7.93 -11.31 21.16
C ILE A 135 -7.26 -9.93 21.19
N ARG A 136 -7.56 -9.07 20.19
CA ARG A 136 -6.99 -7.72 20.11
C ARG A 136 -7.38 -6.79 21.26
N ASN A 137 -8.48 -7.10 21.96
CA ASN A 137 -8.99 -6.30 23.05
C ASN A 137 -8.93 -7.06 24.38
N VAL A 138 -8.11 -8.11 24.49
CA VAL A 138 -8.12 -9.06 25.61
C VAL A 138 -7.90 -8.37 26.96
N ARG A 139 -7.10 -7.29 26.98
CA ARG A 139 -6.88 -6.43 28.15
C ARG A 139 -8.18 -5.91 28.78
N ASN A 140 -9.23 -5.70 27.98
CA ASN A 140 -10.52 -5.22 28.46
C ASN A 140 -11.31 -6.32 29.19
N TYR A 141 -11.01 -7.59 28.93
CA TYR A 141 -11.76 -8.75 29.39
C TYR A 141 -11.04 -9.53 30.48
N ILE A 142 -9.72 -9.56 30.52
CA ILE A 142 -8.98 -10.33 31.53
C ILE A 142 -8.99 -9.69 32.91
N ASN A 143 -8.75 -10.53 33.91
CA ASN A 143 -8.60 -10.15 35.31
C ASN A 143 -7.42 -9.22 35.55
N PHE A 144 -7.55 -8.32 36.54
CA PHE A 144 -6.52 -7.32 36.87
C PHE A 144 -5.17 -7.94 37.22
N LYS A 145 -5.17 -9.15 37.79
CA LYS A 145 -3.95 -9.89 38.16
C LYS A 145 -3.15 -10.36 36.93
N GLU A 146 -3.79 -10.47 35.78
CA GLU A 146 -3.19 -10.97 34.54
C GLU A 146 -2.71 -9.86 33.60
N LEU A 147 -2.94 -8.58 33.96
CA LEU A 147 -2.57 -7.43 33.13
C LEU A 147 -1.08 -7.35 32.79
N GLY A 148 -0.21 -7.93 33.62
CA GLY A 148 1.23 -8.02 33.36
C GLY A 148 1.62 -9.03 32.28
N LYS A 149 0.70 -9.92 31.86
CA LYS A 149 0.93 -11.02 30.91
C LYS A 149 0.11 -10.90 29.63
N VAL A 150 -0.44 -9.72 29.34
CA VAL A 150 -1.34 -9.50 28.19
C VAL A 150 -0.74 -10.02 26.88
N SER A 151 0.53 -9.71 26.60
CA SER A 151 1.18 -10.13 25.36
C SER A 151 1.30 -11.66 25.24
N ASP A 152 1.57 -12.35 26.35
CA ASP A 152 1.67 -13.82 26.35
C ASP A 152 0.29 -14.45 26.12
N ILE A 153 -0.74 -13.88 26.75
CA ILE A 153 -2.14 -14.29 26.57
C ILE A 153 -2.59 -14.07 25.12
N GLU A 154 -2.28 -12.92 24.52
CA GLU A 154 -2.62 -12.63 23.12
C GLU A 154 -2.02 -13.67 22.17
N ASN A 155 -0.75 -14.03 22.36
CA ASN A 155 -0.08 -15.06 21.56
C ASN A 155 -0.75 -16.44 21.74
N SER A 156 -1.01 -16.85 22.98
CA SER A 156 -1.68 -18.14 23.25
C SER A 156 -3.08 -18.22 22.67
N LEU A 157 -3.87 -17.15 22.75
CA LEU A 157 -5.21 -17.12 22.14
C LEU A 157 -5.14 -17.11 20.61
N HIS A 158 -4.09 -16.54 20.02
CA HIS A 158 -3.86 -16.60 18.58
C HIS A 158 -3.57 -18.04 18.13
N ASP A 159 -2.76 -18.79 18.87
CA ASP A 159 -2.52 -20.21 18.61
C ASP A 159 -3.82 -21.03 18.67
N SER A 160 -4.68 -20.75 19.66
CA SER A 160 -5.99 -21.38 19.78
C SER A 160 -6.92 -21.03 18.61
N LEU A 161 -6.86 -19.80 18.10
CA LEU A 161 -7.62 -19.43 16.90
C LEU A 161 -7.12 -20.21 15.69
N LEU A 162 -5.81 -20.39 15.52
CA LEU A 162 -5.26 -21.22 14.43
C LEU A 162 -5.73 -22.67 14.55
N GLU A 163 -5.84 -23.21 15.76
CA GLU A 163 -6.42 -24.54 15.99
C GLU A 163 -7.90 -24.59 15.57
N TYR A 164 -8.69 -23.58 15.94
CA TYR A 164 -10.08 -23.46 15.52
C TYR A 164 -10.23 -23.43 13.99
N LEU A 165 -9.40 -22.63 13.30
CA LEU A 165 -9.44 -22.49 11.84
C LEU A 165 -9.19 -23.83 11.13
N LYS A 166 -8.24 -24.64 11.63
CA LYS A 166 -7.93 -25.97 11.07
C LYS A 166 -9.12 -26.93 11.11
N LYS A 167 -10.06 -26.76 12.05
CA LYS A 167 -11.24 -27.66 12.21
C LYS A 167 -12.39 -27.35 11.22
N SER A 168 -12.35 -26.22 10.54
CA SER A 168 -13.48 -25.72 9.74
C SER A 168 -13.64 -26.32 8.34
N GLU A 169 -12.61 -27.00 7.82
CA GLU A 169 -12.60 -27.77 6.56
C GLU A 169 -13.44 -27.24 5.38
N TYR A 170 -13.46 -25.92 5.11
CA TYR A 170 -14.05 -25.43 3.85
C TYR A 170 -13.19 -25.83 2.66
N GLU A 171 -13.81 -26.29 1.57
CA GLU A 171 -13.06 -26.64 0.38
C GLU A 171 -12.57 -25.38 -0.35
N THR A 172 -11.35 -25.43 -0.91
CA THR A 172 -10.76 -24.33 -1.69
C THR A 172 -11.70 -23.82 -2.79
N LYS A 173 -12.37 -24.75 -3.49
CA LYS A 173 -13.31 -24.41 -4.57
C LYS A 173 -14.49 -23.59 -4.05
N GLU A 174 -15.04 -23.94 -2.90
CA GLU A 174 -16.18 -23.23 -2.34
C GLU A 174 -15.79 -21.84 -1.83
N LEU A 175 -14.58 -21.69 -1.27
CA LEU A 175 -14.02 -20.38 -0.91
C LEU A 175 -13.86 -19.47 -2.14
N TYR A 176 -13.45 -20.01 -3.29
CA TYR A 176 -13.42 -19.24 -4.54
C TYR A 176 -14.83 -18.86 -5.04
N GLU A 177 -15.80 -19.78 -4.96
CA GLU A 177 -17.20 -19.46 -5.30
C GLU A 177 -17.74 -18.34 -4.39
N TYR A 178 -17.45 -18.40 -3.09
CA TYR A 178 -17.83 -17.38 -2.13
C TYR A 178 -17.12 -16.04 -2.38
N LEU A 179 -15.82 -16.05 -2.66
CA LEU A 179 -15.06 -14.84 -2.98
C LEU A 179 -15.60 -14.14 -4.24
N ASN A 180 -15.94 -14.91 -5.28
CA ASN A 180 -16.58 -14.40 -6.49
C ASN A 180 -17.97 -13.80 -6.18
N PHE A 181 -18.76 -14.46 -5.33
CA PHE A 181 -20.04 -13.93 -4.87
C PHE A 181 -19.87 -12.60 -4.13
N LEU A 182 -18.92 -12.53 -3.18
CA LEU A 182 -18.66 -11.33 -2.39
C LEU A 182 -18.20 -10.17 -3.27
N TYR A 183 -17.33 -10.42 -4.24
CA TYR A 183 -16.88 -9.39 -5.17
C TYR A 183 -18.04 -8.86 -6.03
N ARG A 184 -18.89 -9.74 -6.56
CA ARG A 184 -20.08 -9.30 -7.29
C ARG A 184 -21.00 -8.49 -6.38
N PHE A 185 -21.16 -8.91 -5.12
CA PHE A 185 -21.95 -8.17 -4.12
C PHE A 185 -21.37 -6.79 -3.84
N HIS A 186 -20.04 -6.68 -3.73
CA HIS A 186 -19.36 -5.41 -3.60
C HIS A 186 -19.67 -4.46 -4.77
N GLN A 187 -19.57 -4.93 -6.01
CA GLN A 187 -19.90 -4.12 -7.19
C GLN A 187 -21.37 -3.68 -7.21
N GLU A 188 -22.29 -4.58 -6.88
CA GLU A 188 -23.71 -4.22 -6.81
C GLU A 188 -24.00 -3.16 -5.74
N LEU A 189 -23.36 -3.25 -4.57
CA LEU A 189 -23.48 -2.23 -3.54
C LEU A 189 -22.87 -0.90 -3.98
N LYS A 190 -21.75 -0.92 -4.72
CA LYS A 190 -21.10 0.26 -5.29
C LYS A 190 -22.02 0.96 -6.30
N ASP A 191 -22.59 0.20 -7.23
CA ASP A 191 -23.45 0.70 -8.32
C ASP A 191 -24.78 1.27 -7.79
N ASN A 192 -25.26 0.76 -6.66
CA ASN A 192 -26.44 1.29 -5.96
C ASN A 192 -26.10 2.35 -4.89
N GLU A 193 -24.88 2.89 -4.89
CA GLU A 193 -24.37 3.90 -3.96
C GLU A 193 -24.49 3.53 -2.48
N LYS A 194 -24.47 2.23 -2.17
CA LYS A 194 -24.52 1.66 -0.81
C LYS A 194 -23.11 1.51 -0.24
N TYR A 195 -22.31 2.57 -0.32
CA TYR A 195 -20.89 2.57 0.05
C TYR A 195 -20.60 2.08 1.48
N LYS A 196 -21.50 2.33 2.42
CA LYS A 196 -21.34 1.88 3.82
C LYS A 196 -21.44 0.37 3.97
N LEU A 197 -22.37 -0.27 3.26
CA LEU A 197 -22.46 -1.72 3.21
C LEU A 197 -21.34 -2.30 2.36
N MET A 198 -21.02 -1.67 1.24
CA MET A 198 -19.93 -2.06 0.33
C MET A 198 -18.62 -2.25 1.11
N TRP A 199 -18.24 -1.28 1.94
CA TRP A 199 -17.02 -1.38 2.76
C TRP A 199 -17.07 -2.45 3.84
N ASN A 200 -18.25 -2.77 4.37
CA ASN A 200 -18.36 -3.88 5.31
C ASN A 200 -18.23 -5.23 4.58
N ILE A 201 -18.63 -5.33 3.30
CA ILE A 201 -18.36 -6.51 2.45
C ILE A 201 -16.86 -6.66 2.15
N GLU A 202 -16.10 -5.58 1.99
CA GLU A 202 -14.64 -5.65 1.75
C GLU A 202 -13.91 -6.44 2.84
N VAL A 203 -14.41 -6.41 4.08
CA VAL A 203 -13.85 -7.19 5.19
C VAL A 203 -14.04 -8.69 4.97
N TYR A 204 -15.21 -9.10 4.48
CA TYR A 204 -15.46 -10.51 4.15
C TYR A 204 -14.58 -10.97 3.00
N ILE A 205 -14.32 -10.10 2.02
CA ILE A 205 -13.40 -10.38 0.91
C ILE A 205 -11.98 -10.58 1.44
N GLN A 206 -11.49 -9.67 2.29
CA GLN A 206 -10.16 -9.76 2.89
C GLN A 206 -9.99 -11.02 3.74
N GLU A 207 -10.95 -11.32 4.62
CA GLU A 207 -10.89 -12.53 5.47
C GLU A 207 -10.96 -13.82 4.62
N THR A 208 -11.74 -13.82 3.54
CA THR A 208 -11.78 -14.97 2.61
C THR A 208 -10.44 -15.16 1.89
N ILE A 209 -9.77 -14.06 1.49
CA ILE A 209 -8.41 -14.12 0.94
C ILE A 209 -7.44 -14.70 1.97
N VAL A 210 -7.50 -14.27 3.24
CA VAL A 210 -6.66 -14.82 4.31
C VAL A 210 -6.88 -16.33 4.48
N LEU A 211 -8.12 -16.80 4.48
CA LEU A 211 -8.41 -18.23 4.55
C LEU A 211 -7.85 -19.03 3.37
N LEU A 212 -7.81 -18.45 2.17
CA LEU A 212 -7.17 -19.08 1.00
C LEU A 212 -5.63 -19.09 1.16
N LEU A 213 -5.04 -18.01 1.68
CA LEU A 213 -3.60 -17.95 1.99
C LEU A 213 -3.19 -18.99 3.05
N ASP A 214 -4.00 -19.17 4.09
CA ASP A 214 -3.79 -20.19 5.14
C ASP A 214 -3.83 -21.62 4.60
N LYS A 215 -4.44 -21.82 3.42
CA LYS A 215 -4.43 -23.07 2.65
C LYS A 215 -3.26 -23.17 1.67
N GLU A 216 -2.21 -22.36 1.88
CA GLU A 216 -1.00 -22.30 1.06
C GLU A 216 -1.23 -21.89 -0.40
N ILE A 217 -2.39 -21.29 -0.72
CA ILE A 217 -2.67 -20.76 -2.05
C ILE A 217 -1.99 -19.41 -2.18
N SER A 218 -1.27 -19.20 -3.27
CA SER A 218 -0.56 -17.94 -3.46
C SER A 218 -1.51 -16.79 -3.78
N LEU A 219 -1.17 -15.57 -3.35
CA LEU A 219 -1.97 -14.38 -3.66
C LEU A 219 -2.09 -14.14 -5.18
N LYS A 220 -1.09 -14.53 -5.97
CA LYS A 220 -1.14 -14.46 -7.44
C LYS A 220 -2.24 -15.38 -7.99
N GLU A 221 -2.27 -16.65 -7.57
CA GLU A 221 -3.30 -17.60 -7.98
C GLU A 221 -4.70 -17.13 -7.59
N ILE A 222 -4.87 -16.58 -6.38
CA ILE A 222 -6.17 -16.06 -5.93
C ILE A 222 -6.68 -14.97 -6.88
N TYR A 223 -5.80 -14.04 -7.26
CA TYR A 223 -6.15 -12.94 -8.15
C TYR A 223 -6.46 -13.43 -9.57
N GLU A 224 -5.68 -14.39 -10.08
CA GLU A 224 -5.88 -14.97 -11.40
C GLU A 224 -7.21 -15.74 -11.47
N GLU A 225 -7.55 -16.53 -10.45
CA GLU A 225 -8.82 -17.27 -10.39
C GLU A 225 -10.05 -16.35 -10.38
N VAL A 226 -10.03 -15.30 -9.56
CA VAL A 226 -11.15 -14.33 -9.52
C VAL A 226 -11.23 -13.53 -10.82
N TYR A 227 -10.10 -13.29 -11.48
CA TYR A 227 -10.03 -12.55 -12.74
C TYR A 227 -10.57 -13.32 -13.95
N LYS A 228 -10.52 -14.66 -13.96
CA LYS A 228 -10.88 -15.51 -15.11
C LYS A 228 -12.24 -15.21 -15.76
N TYR A 229 -13.18 -14.68 -15.00
CA TYR A 229 -14.57 -14.50 -15.44
C TYR A 229 -14.93 -13.05 -15.80
N MET A 230 -13.98 -12.10 -15.75
CA MET A 230 -14.27 -10.68 -15.94
C MET A 230 -13.41 -10.02 -17.02
N ARG A 231 -13.99 -9.08 -17.77
CA ARG A 231 -13.30 -8.28 -18.79
C ARG A 231 -12.68 -7.04 -18.12
N GLY A 232 -11.35 -6.95 -18.10
CA GLY A 232 -10.64 -5.80 -17.55
C GLY A 232 -9.17 -5.78 -17.96
N THR A 233 -8.46 -4.70 -17.61
CA THR A 233 -7.00 -4.62 -17.73
C THR A 233 -6.29 -4.99 -16.43
N TYR A 234 -7.00 -4.85 -15.30
CA TYR A 234 -6.50 -5.13 -13.96
C TYR A 234 -7.33 -6.20 -13.29
N SER A 235 -6.72 -6.97 -12.39
CA SER A 235 -7.47 -7.83 -11.50
C SER A 235 -8.47 -7.02 -10.70
N VAL A 236 -9.69 -7.52 -10.67
CA VAL A 236 -10.83 -6.86 -10.07
C VAL A 236 -10.69 -6.68 -8.55
N LEU A 237 -9.90 -7.54 -7.90
CA LEU A 237 -9.62 -7.42 -6.48
C LEU A 237 -8.77 -6.20 -6.14
N HIS A 238 -8.06 -5.59 -7.10
CA HIS A 238 -7.30 -4.36 -6.87
C HIS A 238 -8.16 -3.18 -6.43
N GLU A 239 -9.47 -3.22 -6.63
CA GLU A 239 -10.37 -2.19 -6.07
C GLU A 239 -10.48 -2.25 -4.53
N ILE A 240 -10.15 -3.39 -3.92
CA ILE A 240 -10.44 -3.71 -2.51
C ILE A 240 -9.16 -4.03 -1.73
N TYR A 241 -8.31 -4.87 -2.31
CA TYR A 241 -7.01 -5.23 -1.76
C TYR A 241 -5.99 -5.14 -2.89
N ILE A 242 -4.92 -4.37 -2.72
CA ILE A 242 -3.94 -4.17 -3.80
C ILE A 242 -2.77 -5.12 -3.61
N TYR A 243 -2.71 -6.18 -4.44
CA TYR A 243 -1.50 -7.00 -4.57
C TYR A 243 -0.48 -6.30 -5.48
N LYS A 244 0.39 -5.47 -4.88
CA LYS A 244 1.32 -4.60 -5.62
C LYS A 244 2.14 -5.31 -6.71
N PRO A 245 2.73 -6.51 -6.49
CA PRO A 245 3.49 -7.21 -7.53
C PRO A 245 2.68 -7.48 -8.79
N LEU A 246 1.45 -8.01 -8.66
CA LEU A 246 0.59 -8.28 -9.81
C LEU A 246 0.08 -6.98 -10.43
N TYR A 247 -0.26 -5.98 -9.62
CA TYR A 247 -0.68 -4.68 -10.14
C TYR A 247 0.40 -4.05 -11.04
N VAL A 248 1.66 -4.11 -10.62
CA VAL A 248 2.81 -3.64 -11.41
C VAL A 248 3.00 -4.49 -12.69
N GLU A 249 2.76 -5.80 -12.62
CA GLU A 249 2.82 -6.72 -13.76
C GLU A 249 1.73 -6.39 -14.82
N GLU A 250 0.48 -6.22 -14.37
CA GLU A 250 -0.67 -5.83 -15.21
C GLU A 250 -0.49 -4.41 -15.79
N SER A 251 0.11 -3.49 -15.03
CA SER A 251 0.42 -2.13 -15.46
C SER A 251 1.68 -2.03 -16.33
N LYS A 252 2.31 -3.11 -16.81
CA LYS A 252 3.61 -3.02 -17.51
C LYS A 252 3.67 -1.97 -18.64
N ASN A 253 2.59 -1.81 -19.41
CA ASN A 253 2.54 -0.84 -20.52
C ASN A 253 2.61 0.62 -20.06
N HIS A 254 2.27 0.90 -18.80
CA HIS A 254 2.52 2.21 -18.16
C HIS A 254 3.99 2.64 -18.30
N PHE A 255 4.91 1.67 -18.36
CA PHE A 255 6.34 1.94 -18.35
C PHE A 255 7.00 2.10 -19.74
N GLU A 256 6.25 1.97 -20.84
CA GLU A 256 6.77 2.04 -22.22
C GLU A 256 7.49 3.36 -22.55
N LEU A 257 6.97 4.48 -22.04
CA LEU A 257 7.59 5.80 -22.23
C LEU A 257 8.98 5.88 -21.57
N TYR A 258 9.16 5.20 -20.43
CA TYR A 258 10.45 5.15 -19.73
C TYR A 258 11.41 4.16 -20.39
N LEU A 259 10.90 3.03 -20.90
CA LEU A 259 11.67 2.08 -21.72
C LEU A 259 12.31 2.77 -22.93
N THR A 260 11.53 3.58 -23.66
CA THR A 260 12.03 4.32 -24.83
C THR A 260 13.20 5.24 -24.46
N LYS A 261 13.10 5.93 -23.32
CA LYS A 261 14.19 6.78 -22.80
C LYS A 261 15.42 5.96 -22.43
N ILE A 262 15.24 4.81 -21.80
CA ILE A 262 16.34 3.92 -21.37
C ILE A 262 17.07 3.33 -22.57
N ASN A 263 16.35 2.83 -23.57
CA ASN A 263 16.94 2.33 -24.81
C ASN A 263 17.76 3.41 -25.51
N LYS A 264 17.26 4.66 -25.54
CA LYS A 264 18.01 5.80 -26.07
C LYS A 264 19.24 6.17 -25.22
N LEU A 265 19.12 6.19 -23.89
CA LEU A 265 20.19 6.60 -22.97
C LEU A 265 21.36 5.61 -22.95
N PHE A 266 21.07 4.32 -22.98
CA PHE A 266 22.07 3.27 -22.82
C PHE A 266 22.39 2.54 -24.13
N ASN A 267 21.83 3.00 -25.25
CA ASN A 267 21.93 2.33 -26.55
C ASN A 267 21.58 0.83 -26.47
N SER A 268 20.54 0.52 -25.68
CA SER A 268 20.03 -0.84 -25.49
C SER A 268 18.84 -1.11 -26.41
N ASN A 269 18.59 -2.38 -26.70
CA ASN A 269 17.41 -2.83 -27.44
C ASN A 269 16.66 -3.90 -26.65
N ILE A 270 16.29 -3.55 -25.40
CA ILE A 270 15.48 -4.43 -24.55
C ILE A 270 14.00 -4.14 -24.79
N ASP A 271 13.18 -5.18 -24.65
CA ASP A 271 11.72 -5.05 -24.74
C ASP A 271 11.08 -4.73 -23.37
N ILE A 272 9.75 -4.58 -23.35
CA ILE A 272 9.01 -4.26 -22.13
C ILE A 272 9.05 -5.40 -21.09
N ASN A 273 9.10 -6.66 -21.52
CA ASN A 273 9.13 -7.79 -20.60
C ASN A 273 10.51 -7.90 -19.95
N ASP A 274 11.58 -7.75 -20.74
CA ASP A 274 12.96 -7.66 -20.25
C ASP A 274 13.10 -6.51 -19.25
N PHE A 275 12.59 -5.34 -19.62
CA PHE A 275 12.64 -4.15 -18.78
C PHE A 275 11.92 -4.33 -17.45
N MET A 276 10.69 -4.85 -17.47
CA MET A 276 9.93 -5.13 -16.26
C MET A 276 10.59 -6.22 -15.42
N SER A 277 11.18 -7.24 -16.03
CA SER A 277 11.91 -8.28 -15.29
C SER A 277 13.11 -7.71 -14.54
N ILE A 278 13.79 -6.70 -15.11
CA ILE A 278 14.91 -6.00 -14.44
C ILE A 278 14.38 -5.15 -13.30
N LEU A 279 13.34 -4.35 -13.54
CA LEU A 279 12.81 -3.43 -12.56
C LEU A 279 12.14 -4.13 -11.37
N THR A 280 11.50 -5.28 -11.57
CA THR A 280 10.73 -5.99 -10.53
C THR A 280 11.54 -7.03 -9.75
N LYS A 281 12.85 -7.12 -9.96
CA LYS A 281 13.74 -8.06 -9.24
C LYS A 281 13.77 -7.89 -7.73
N ASN A 282 13.46 -6.70 -7.23
CA ASN A 282 13.56 -6.34 -5.82
C ASN A 282 12.18 -5.85 -5.33
N ASP A 283 11.72 -6.34 -4.18
CA ASP A 283 10.43 -5.92 -3.63
C ASP A 283 10.36 -4.42 -3.33
N LYS A 284 11.48 -3.80 -2.92
CA LYS A 284 11.55 -2.33 -2.79
C LYS A 284 11.31 -1.60 -4.12
N HIS A 285 11.71 -2.20 -5.24
CA HIS A 285 11.45 -1.60 -6.54
C HIS A 285 9.97 -1.72 -6.88
N LYS A 286 9.34 -2.88 -6.61
CA LYS A 286 7.89 -3.05 -6.82
C LYS A 286 7.09 -1.99 -6.07
N ASP A 287 7.48 -1.66 -4.84
CA ASP A 287 6.85 -0.59 -4.05
C ASP A 287 7.02 0.81 -4.69
N ILE A 288 8.21 1.11 -5.20
CA ILE A 288 8.48 2.38 -5.90
C ILE A 288 7.68 2.45 -7.20
N LEU A 289 7.68 1.38 -8.00
CA LEU A 289 6.95 1.29 -9.27
C LEU A 289 5.44 1.43 -9.05
N PHE A 290 4.90 0.74 -8.05
CA PHE A 290 3.51 0.90 -7.63
C PHE A 290 3.19 2.37 -7.28
N SER A 291 4.05 3.01 -6.49
CA SER A 291 3.88 4.41 -6.11
C SER A 291 3.94 5.35 -7.32
N CYS A 292 4.79 5.08 -8.31
CA CYS A 292 4.84 5.83 -9.56
C CYS A 292 3.53 5.71 -10.35
N ILE A 293 3.00 4.49 -10.51
CA ILE A 293 1.71 4.26 -11.19
C ILE A 293 0.59 5.02 -10.47
N GLU A 294 0.52 4.91 -9.15
CA GLU A 294 -0.50 5.58 -8.34
C GLU A 294 -0.39 7.11 -8.43
N LEU A 295 0.84 7.66 -8.44
CA LEU A 295 1.06 9.09 -8.61
C LEU A 295 0.56 9.56 -9.98
N ASP A 296 0.94 8.88 -11.06
CA ASP A 296 0.51 9.24 -12.41
C ASP A 296 -1.00 9.09 -12.59
N ASN A 297 -1.62 8.05 -12.03
CA ASN A 297 -3.08 7.87 -12.04
C ASN A 297 -3.80 9.05 -11.36
N ARG A 298 -3.31 9.52 -10.20
CA ARG A 298 -3.87 10.67 -9.49
C ARG A 298 -3.69 11.98 -10.25
N LEU A 299 -2.50 12.20 -10.81
CA LEU A 299 -2.23 13.33 -11.69
C LEU A 299 -3.23 13.34 -12.85
N ASN A 300 -3.40 12.20 -13.54
CA ASN A 300 -4.30 12.08 -14.70
C ASN A 300 -5.78 12.25 -14.34
N ALA A 301 -6.20 11.78 -13.18
CA ALA A 301 -7.57 11.96 -12.69
C ALA A 301 -7.84 13.35 -12.09
N ASN A 302 -6.85 14.24 -12.05
CA ASN A 302 -6.90 15.55 -11.39
C ASN A 302 -7.30 15.47 -9.90
N LYS A 303 -6.87 14.40 -9.21
CA LYS A 303 -7.18 14.15 -7.79
C LYS A 303 -5.99 14.56 -6.93
N MET A 304 -5.94 15.85 -6.62
CA MET A 304 -4.75 16.52 -6.09
C MET A 304 -4.89 16.89 -4.61
N ASN A 305 -4.98 15.89 -3.73
CA ASN A 305 -4.73 16.16 -2.32
C ASN A 305 -3.21 16.39 -2.13
N GLU A 306 -2.81 17.63 -1.84
CA GLU A 306 -1.42 18.04 -1.74
C GLU A 306 -0.62 17.19 -0.73
N HIS A 307 -1.21 16.88 0.42
CA HIS A 307 -0.58 16.05 1.44
C HIS A 307 -0.35 14.62 0.93
N THR A 308 -1.37 14.01 0.33
CA THR A 308 -1.27 12.65 -0.20
C THR A 308 -0.27 12.57 -1.36
N MET A 309 -0.37 13.50 -2.31
CA MET A 309 0.53 13.57 -3.47
C MET A 309 1.97 13.85 -3.04
N GLY A 310 2.17 14.75 -2.08
CA GLY A 310 3.46 15.02 -1.47
C GLY A 310 4.04 13.82 -0.74
N ALA A 311 3.22 13.09 0.02
CA ALA A 311 3.64 11.87 0.70
C ALA A 311 4.06 10.77 -0.29
N ILE A 312 3.27 10.52 -1.35
CA ILE A 312 3.61 9.56 -2.40
C ILE A 312 4.92 9.96 -3.09
N THR A 313 5.05 11.23 -3.46
CA THR A 313 6.26 11.74 -4.14
C THR A 313 7.51 11.60 -3.25
N ARG A 314 7.41 11.96 -1.98
CA ARG A 314 8.50 11.78 -1.00
C ARG A 314 8.84 10.30 -0.82
N SER A 315 7.84 9.43 -0.74
CA SER A 315 8.03 7.98 -0.65
C SER A 315 8.82 7.45 -1.85
N ILE A 316 8.43 7.82 -3.07
CA ILE A 316 9.14 7.43 -4.31
C ILE A 316 10.60 7.87 -4.25
N VAL A 317 10.85 9.15 -3.96
CA VAL A 317 12.20 9.72 -4.04
C VAL A 317 13.09 9.18 -2.93
N LEU A 318 12.61 9.12 -1.68
CA LEU A 318 13.40 8.66 -0.54
C LEU A 318 13.66 7.15 -0.57
N SER A 319 12.72 6.34 -1.07
CA SER A 319 12.90 4.88 -1.20
C SER A 319 14.05 4.52 -2.14
N VAL A 320 14.32 5.34 -3.17
CA VAL A 320 15.48 5.16 -4.05
C VAL A 320 16.79 5.32 -3.28
N GLU A 321 16.86 6.19 -2.27
CA GLU A 321 18.06 6.31 -1.45
C GLU A 321 18.37 5.03 -0.69
N GLU A 322 17.34 4.36 -0.17
CA GLU A 322 17.52 3.07 0.52
C GLU A 322 18.00 1.99 -0.44
N VAL A 323 17.47 1.96 -1.66
CA VAL A 323 17.94 1.05 -2.72
C VAL A 323 19.42 1.30 -3.01
N ILE A 324 19.84 2.56 -3.13
CA ILE A 324 21.23 2.95 -3.35
C ILE A 324 22.12 2.57 -2.15
N LYS A 325 21.68 2.82 -0.92
CA LYS A 325 22.40 2.45 0.31
C LYS A 325 22.59 0.94 0.42
N ASN A 326 21.60 0.14 0.03
CA ASN A 326 21.70 -1.32 0.03
C ASN A 326 22.70 -1.84 -1.02
N TYR A 327 23.04 -1.06 -2.04
CA TYR A 327 23.99 -1.45 -3.08
C TYR A 327 25.47 -1.28 -2.66
N ILE A 328 25.81 -0.42 -1.67
CA ILE A 328 27.21 -0.12 -1.28
C ILE A 328 27.34 0.10 0.25
N SER A 329 28.42 -0.39 0.87
CA SER A 329 28.70 -0.21 2.31
C SER A 329 28.73 1.26 2.76
N ILE A 330 28.22 1.52 3.97
CA ILE A 330 27.95 2.82 4.61
C ILE A 330 29.14 3.80 4.52
N LYS A 331 29.18 4.63 3.46
CA LYS A 331 29.61 6.04 3.45
C LYS A 331 29.44 6.64 2.05
N GLN A 332 28.59 7.66 1.97
CA GLN A 332 28.43 8.66 0.90
C GLN A 332 27.53 8.27 -0.31
N PHE A 333 26.25 8.66 -0.19
CA PHE A 333 25.26 8.66 -1.27
C PHE A 333 25.75 9.42 -2.52
N ASP A 334 26.45 10.54 -2.35
CA ASP A 334 26.99 11.34 -3.46
C ASP A 334 28.07 10.57 -4.24
N MET A 335 28.93 9.81 -3.56
CA MET A 335 29.88 8.90 -4.22
C MET A 335 29.17 7.82 -5.04
N CYS A 336 27.95 7.43 -4.64
CA CYS A 336 27.16 6.45 -5.38
C CYS A 336 26.59 7.07 -6.66
N LEU A 337 26.00 8.28 -6.58
CA LEU A 337 25.56 9.01 -7.77
C LEU A 337 26.74 9.27 -8.73
N GLU A 338 27.93 9.58 -8.20
CA GLU A 338 29.16 9.70 -9.00
C GLU A 338 29.54 8.39 -9.68
N LYS A 339 29.52 7.25 -8.97
CA LYS A 339 29.81 5.93 -9.56
C LYS A 339 28.82 5.57 -10.66
N LEU A 340 27.54 5.89 -10.49
CA LEU A 340 26.53 5.70 -11.53
C LEU A 340 26.87 6.53 -12.79
N ALA A 341 27.51 7.69 -12.61
CA ALA A 341 27.83 8.63 -13.68
C ALA A 341 29.23 8.52 -14.30
N LYS A 342 30.20 7.84 -13.66
CA LYS A 342 31.62 7.78 -14.09
C LYS A 342 31.85 7.20 -15.49
N ASP A 343 30.88 6.47 -16.04
CA ASP A 343 30.92 5.97 -17.43
C ASP A 343 30.54 7.06 -18.47
N SER A 344 30.32 8.29 -18.04
CA SER A 344 29.87 9.40 -18.89
C SER A 344 30.64 10.70 -18.58
N THR A 345 31.11 11.37 -19.64
CA THR A 345 32.07 12.48 -19.56
C THR A 345 31.44 13.79 -19.05
N LEU A 346 30.11 13.91 -18.91
CA LEU A 346 29.44 15.16 -18.59
C LEU A 346 29.32 15.40 -17.07
N PHE A 347 29.37 14.37 -16.21
CA PHE A 347 29.18 14.54 -14.75
C PHE A 347 30.27 15.43 -14.12
N GLN A 348 31.47 15.43 -14.69
CA GLN A 348 32.56 16.33 -14.26
C GLN A 348 32.22 17.82 -14.46
N ASN A 349 31.35 18.15 -15.42
CA ASN A 349 30.87 19.52 -15.62
C ASN A 349 29.73 19.91 -14.65
N PHE A 350 29.08 18.93 -14.02
CA PHE A 350 28.05 19.13 -12.98
C PHE A 350 28.59 19.07 -11.55
N ARG A 351 29.91 18.83 -11.39
CA ARG A 351 30.58 18.74 -10.09
C ARG A 351 30.51 20.07 -9.34
N ILE A 352 29.65 20.11 -8.33
CA ILE A 352 29.67 21.11 -7.27
C ILE A 352 30.96 20.89 -6.47
N LYS A 353 31.95 21.78 -6.58
CA LYS A 353 33.08 21.78 -5.64
C LYS A 353 32.59 22.35 -4.32
N GLU A 354 32.32 21.48 -3.34
CA GLU A 354 32.31 21.87 -1.94
C GLU A 354 33.71 22.36 -1.52
N LYS A 355 33.75 23.60 -1.04
CA LYS A 355 34.81 24.22 -0.21
C LYS A 355 34.11 25.40 0.49
N GLU A 356 34.03 25.58 1.80
CA GLU A 356 34.60 25.03 3.04
C GLU A 356 33.52 25.28 4.13
N TYR A 357 33.44 24.56 5.25
CA TYR A 357 34.15 24.76 6.54
C TYR A 357 33.93 23.48 7.38
N SER A 358 34.82 22.92 8.19
CA SER A 358 36.01 23.40 8.92
C SER A 358 36.87 22.19 9.36
N ASN A 359 38.13 22.44 9.75
CA ASN A 359 39.25 21.52 10.03
C ASN A 359 40.07 21.04 8.81
N GLY A 360 40.70 22.00 8.12
CA GLY A 360 41.42 21.82 6.85
C GLY A 360 42.96 21.87 6.87
N ASN A 361 43.67 21.93 7.99
CA ASN A 361 45.10 22.33 7.92
C ASN A 361 46.15 21.23 7.64
N GLU A 362 45.84 19.93 7.71
CA GLU A 362 46.82 18.87 7.36
C GLU A 362 46.63 18.29 5.94
N LEU A 363 45.38 18.19 5.47
CA LEU A 363 45.08 17.69 4.12
C LEU A 363 45.35 18.74 3.03
N LEU A 364 45.23 20.04 3.35
CA LEU A 364 45.53 21.14 2.40
C LEU A 364 47.03 21.19 2.04
N LYS A 365 47.95 20.97 2.98
CA LYS A 365 49.39 20.89 2.67
C LYS A 365 49.76 19.70 1.77
N LEU A 366 49.04 18.59 1.89
CA LEU A 366 49.26 17.38 1.07
C LEU A 366 48.63 17.51 -0.33
N LEU A 367 47.56 18.29 -0.46
CA LEU A 367 46.88 18.58 -1.72
C LEU A 367 47.51 19.75 -2.50
N ASP A 368 48.06 20.75 -1.82
CA ASP A 368 48.76 21.88 -2.46
C ASP A 368 50.03 21.39 -3.20
N ASN A 369 50.73 20.38 -2.67
CA ASN A 369 51.88 19.74 -3.34
C ASN A 369 51.51 18.89 -4.58
N LEU A 370 50.23 18.52 -4.74
CA LEU A 370 49.75 17.71 -5.88
C LEU A 370 49.15 18.57 -7.00
N ILE A 371 49.00 19.89 -6.79
CA ILE A 371 48.30 20.81 -7.70
C ILE A 371 49.25 21.77 -8.44
N GLU A 372 50.57 21.55 -8.39
CA GLU A 372 51.53 22.30 -9.20
C GLU A 372 51.58 21.92 -10.70
N LYS A 373 50.64 21.10 -11.20
CA LYS A 373 50.55 20.80 -12.64
C LYS A 373 49.14 21.03 -13.19
N ASP A 374 49.06 22.17 -13.89
CA ASP A 374 48.31 22.43 -15.12
C ASP A 374 47.23 23.53 -15.03
N GLU A 375 47.67 24.76 -15.30
CA GLU A 375 46.87 25.96 -15.51
C GLU A 375 46.41 26.05 -16.96
N ARG A 376 45.08 26.03 -17.19
CA ARG A 376 44.46 26.79 -18.30
C ARG A 376 42.92 26.84 -18.34
N ILE A 377 42.18 26.17 -17.44
CA ILE A 377 40.69 26.13 -17.50
C ILE A 377 40.06 26.60 -16.18
N TYR A 378 40.67 27.56 -15.48
CA TYR A 378 40.16 28.00 -14.17
C TYR A 378 39.35 29.30 -14.22
N ILE A 379 39.62 30.19 -15.18
CA ILE A 379 39.07 31.56 -15.14
C ILE A 379 37.71 31.68 -15.86
N LEU A 380 37.46 30.89 -16.92
CA LEU A 380 36.20 30.97 -17.68
C LEU A 380 35.03 30.17 -17.07
N LYS A 381 35.29 29.21 -16.15
CA LYS A 381 34.24 28.44 -15.44
C LYS A 381 33.69 29.15 -14.19
N ARG A 382 34.39 30.17 -13.67
CA ARG A 382 34.06 30.80 -12.36
C ARG A 382 33.00 31.90 -12.44
N ILE A 383 32.78 32.50 -13.62
CA ILE A 383 31.95 33.71 -13.79
C ILE A 383 30.45 33.40 -14.01
N LYS A 384 30.04 32.17 -14.38
CA LYS A 384 28.62 31.80 -14.52
C LYS A 384 27.97 31.21 -13.25
N TRP A 385 28.73 31.02 -12.17
CA TRP A 385 28.26 30.30 -10.96
C TRP A 385 28.32 31.10 -9.66
N SER A 386 28.88 32.30 -9.64
CA SER A 386 28.75 33.23 -8.50
C SER A 386 27.31 33.68 -8.23
N ASN A 387 26.37 33.43 -9.16
CA ASN A 387 24.95 33.76 -9.01
C ASN A 387 24.12 32.70 -8.24
N TYR A 388 24.66 31.52 -7.93
CA TYR A 388 23.91 30.45 -7.24
C TYR A 388 24.41 30.14 -5.83
N ARG A 389 25.31 30.98 -5.31
CA ARG A 389 25.97 30.75 -4.02
C ARG A 389 25.46 31.73 -2.97
N ILE A 390 24.21 31.60 -2.55
CA ILE A 390 23.69 32.26 -1.34
C ILE A 390 22.68 31.31 -0.67
N GLN A 391 22.88 31.08 0.63
CA GLN A 391 21.97 30.53 1.67
C GLN A 391 20.77 29.68 1.19
N SER A 392 20.62 28.50 1.80
CA SER A 392 19.53 27.54 1.57
C SER A 392 18.13 28.15 1.78
N ASN A 393 17.62 28.84 0.76
CA ASN A 393 16.23 29.25 0.64
C ASN A 393 15.57 28.40 -0.44
N ILE A 394 14.39 27.84 -0.12
CA ILE A 394 13.57 26.93 -0.93
C ILE A 394 13.42 27.39 -2.40
N LEU A 395 13.38 28.71 -2.64
CA LEU A 395 13.27 29.31 -3.97
C LEU A 395 14.41 28.90 -4.93
N ASN A 396 15.65 28.78 -4.43
CA ASN A 396 16.82 28.48 -5.26
C ASN A 396 16.83 27.02 -5.74
N SER A 397 16.40 26.08 -4.89
CA SER A 397 16.34 24.64 -5.22
C SER A 397 15.33 24.37 -6.33
N MET A 398 14.16 25.03 -6.27
CA MET A 398 13.10 24.86 -7.27
C MET A 398 13.47 25.48 -8.62
N PHE A 399 14.13 26.64 -8.61
CA PHE A 399 14.60 27.29 -9.83
C PHE A 399 15.64 26.44 -10.57
N GLN A 400 16.61 25.88 -9.85
CA GLN A 400 17.62 24.98 -10.41
C GLN A 400 17.00 23.72 -11.00
N LEU A 401 16.05 23.11 -10.29
CA LEU A 401 15.32 21.94 -10.77
C LEU A 401 14.57 22.24 -12.08
N ASN A 402 13.92 23.40 -12.16
CA ASN A 402 13.21 23.84 -13.35
C ASN A 402 14.20 23.99 -14.54
N GLU A 403 15.28 24.73 -14.36
CA GLU A 403 16.33 24.91 -15.39
C GLU A 403 16.89 23.58 -15.92
N ILE A 404 17.19 22.62 -15.05
CA ILE A 404 17.72 21.31 -15.47
C ILE A 404 16.67 20.54 -16.29
N CYS A 405 15.39 20.60 -15.89
CA CYS A 405 14.29 19.94 -16.60
C CYS A 405 14.06 20.51 -18.02
N PHE A 406 14.37 21.79 -18.25
CA PHE A 406 14.17 22.46 -19.54
C PHE A 406 15.29 22.20 -20.56
N ARG A 407 16.41 21.59 -20.18
CA ARG A 407 17.49 21.29 -21.12
C ARG A 407 17.07 20.21 -22.13
N PRO A 408 17.35 20.37 -23.44
CA PRO A 408 16.93 19.40 -24.46
C PRO A 408 17.74 18.09 -24.44
N GLU A 409 18.91 18.09 -23.81
CA GLU A 409 19.81 16.94 -23.74
C GLU A 409 19.19 15.76 -22.98
N ILE A 410 19.44 14.55 -23.48
CA ILE A 410 19.08 13.29 -22.83
C ILE A 410 20.39 12.62 -22.43
N SER A 411 20.73 12.69 -21.14
CA SER A 411 21.93 12.09 -20.58
C SER A 411 21.65 11.54 -19.19
N LEU A 412 22.42 10.54 -18.75
CA LEU A 412 22.28 9.96 -17.41
C LEU A 412 22.51 11.03 -16.34
N GLU A 413 23.48 11.91 -16.56
CA GLU A 413 23.86 12.98 -15.64
C GLU A 413 22.74 13.99 -15.41
N LYS A 414 22.00 14.33 -16.47
CA LYS A 414 20.83 15.18 -16.33
C LYS A 414 19.82 14.54 -15.37
N TYR A 415 19.50 13.25 -15.55
CA TYR A 415 18.53 12.57 -14.70
C TYR A 415 19.03 12.38 -13.26
N LEU A 416 20.33 12.13 -13.06
CA LEU A 416 20.92 12.11 -11.72
C LEU A 416 20.85 13.49 -11.04
N ALA A 417 21.11 14.57 -11.78
CA ALA A 417 21.02 15.95 -11.28
C ALA A 417 19.57 16.36 -10.95
N ILE A 418 18.59 15.91 -11.76
CA ILE A 418 17.16 16.10 -11.49
C ILE A 418 16.78 15.38 -10.20
N TYR A 419 17.13 14.09 -10.06
CA TYR A 419 16.84 13.34 -8.84
C TYR A 419 17.43 14.02 -7.60
N TYR A 420 18.72 14.41 -7.66
CA TYR A 420 19.40 15.09 -6.55
C TYR A 420 18.70 16.40 -6.16
N SER A 421 18.37 17.23 -7.15
CA SER A 421 17.70 18.52 -6.94
C SER A 421 16.29 18.34 -6.38
N THR A 422 15.53 17.37 -6.89
CA THR A 422 14.21 17.00 -6.38
C THR A 422 14.29 16.53 -4.94
N ARG A 423 15.20 15.62 -4.62
CA ARG A 423 15.38 15.11 -3.26
C ARG A 423 15.65 16.25 -2.28
N ASN A 424 16.57 17.15 -2.62
CA ASN A 424 16.88 18.29 -1.78
C ASN A 424 15.70 19.24 -1.63
N TYR A 425 14.95 19.49 -2.72
CA TYR A 425 13.71 20.25 -2.65
C TYR A 425 12.73 19.62 -1.66
N LEU A 426 12.44 18.32 -1.80
CA LEU A 426 11.49 17.60 -0.96
C LEU A 426 11.91 17.46 0.52
N ALA A 427 13.20 17.60 0.82
CA ALA A 427 13.72 17.56 2.19
C ALA A 427 13.36 18.81 3.02
N HIS A 428 12.89 19.89 2.38
CA HIS A 428 12.48 21.10 3.08
C HIS A 428 11.02 20.99 3.61
N TYR A 429 10.77 21.59 4.78
CA TYR A 429 9.48 21.48 5.47
C TYR A 429 8.34 22.28 4.80
N ASN A 430 8.66 23.43 4.17
CA ASN A 430 7.72 24.26 3.42
C ASN A 430 8.07 24.26 1.94
N ILE A 431 7.45 23.36 1.18
CA ILE A 431 7.60 23.27 -0.27
C ILE A 431 6.29 23.59 -0.97
N ASP A 432 6.38 24.25 -2.12
CA ASP A 432 5.24 24.44 -3.01
C ASP A 432 5.10 23.18 -3.88
N MET A 433 4.19 22.29 -3.49
CA MET A 433 3.94 21.07 -4.22
C MET A 433 3.17 21.32 -5.53
N ASN A 434 2.33 22.36 -5.59
CA ASN A 434 1.62 22.71 -6.82
C ASN A 434 2.59 23.10 -7.93
N LYS A 435 3.56 23.97 -7.61
CA LYS A 435 4.64 24.33 -8.53
C LYS A 435 5.50 23.12 -8.90
N PHE A 436 5.71 22.19 -7.97
CA PHE A 436 6.42 20.94 -8.25
C PHE A 436 5.67 20.03 -9.24
N PHE A 437 4.35 19.92 -9.11
CA PHE A 437 3.55 19.09 -10.01
C PHE A 437 3.30 19.73 -11.37
N TRP A 438 3.13 21.04 -11.45
CA TRP A 438 2.69 21.74 -12.66
C TRP A 438 3.73 22.68 -13.26
N GLY A 439 4.91 22.82 -12.65
CA GLY A 439 5.91 23.79 -13.13
C GLY A 439 5.38 25.23 -13.10
N GLU A 440 6.15 26.14 -13.69
CA GLU A 440 5.71 27.53 -13.93
C GLU A 440 4.91 27.66 -15.23
N ASP A 441 5.06 26.71 -16.14
CA ASP A 441 4.41 26.67 -17.45
C ASP A 441 3.06 25.92 -17.44
N GLY A 442 2.61 25.46 -16.26
CA GLY A 442 1.41 24.63 -16.11
C GLY A 442 1.60 23.19 -16.60
N GLN A 443 2.81 22.79 -17.00
CA GLN A 443 3.10 21.44 -17.48
C GLN A 443 3.68 20.55 -16.38
N ARG A 444 3.41 19.24 -16.47
CA ARG A 444 3.90 18.21 -15.52
C ARG A 444 5.39 17.87 -15.69
N ARG A 445 6.19 18.83 -16.14
CA ARG A 445 7.57 18.62 -16.58
C ARG A 445 8.47 18.19 -15.44
N ILE A 446 8.39 18.86 -14.29
CA ILE A 446 9.25 18.59 -13.13
C ILE A 446 8.95 17.20 -12.56
N ILE A 447 7.68 16.89 -12.29
CA ILE A 447 7.30 15.58 -11.76
C ILE A 447 7.57 14.45 -12.77
N SER A 448 7.27 14.62 -14.06
CA SER A 448 7.54 13.60 -15.09
C SER A 448 9.04 13.31 -15.22
N ASN A 449 9.89 14.34 -15.16
CA ASN A 449 11.34 14.15 -15.15
C ASN A 449 11.84 13.53 -13.85
N THR A 450 11.22 13.84 -12.72
CA THR A 450 11.52 13.18 -11.43
C THR A 450 11.25 11.68 -11.52
N ILE A 451 10.05 11.27 -11.96
CA ILE A 451 9.69 9.85 -12.11
C ILE A 451 10.62 9.17 -13.13
N SER A 452 10.92 9.84 -14.25
CA SER A 452 11.89 9.34 -15.24
C SER A 452 13.26 9.08 -14.60
N SER A 453 13.74 10.02 -13.78
CA SER A 453 15.03 9.91 -13.09
C SER A 453 15.05 8.72 -12.15
N VAL A 454 13.99 8.54 -11.36
CA VAL A 454 13.82 7.40 -10.45
C VAL A 454 13.92 6.08 -11.21
N ILE A 455 13.14 5.92 -12.27
CA ILE A 455 13.10 4.66 -13.05
C ILE A 455 14.47 4.37 -13.71
N ILE A 456 15.13 5.39 -14.25
CA ILE A 456 16.48 5.26 -14.84
C ILE A 456 17.50 4.81 -13.79
N ILE A 457 17.45 5.38 -12.58
CA ILE A 457 18.34 5.03 -11.48
C ILE A 457 18.10 3.58 -11.05
N LEU A 458 16.84 3.17 -10.84
CA LEU A 458 16.48 1.80 -10.47
C LEU A 458 16.98 0.79 -11.51
N TYR A 459 16.75 1.07 -12.80
CA TYR A 459 17.25 0.23 -13.89
C TYR A 459 18.77 0.11 -13.88
N ARG A 460 19.48 1.24 -13.76
CA ARG A 460 20.94 1.28 -13.81
C ARG A 460 21.57 0.49 -12.66
N ILE A 461 21.02 0.61 -11.45
CA ILE A 461 21.49 -0.13 -10.27
C ILE A 461 21.42 -1.65 -10.53
N GLU A 462 20.31 -2.16 -11.04
CA GLU A 462 20.14 -3.61 -11.27
C GLU A 462 21.02 -4.15 -12.39
N VAL A 463 21.20 -3.37 -13.47
CA VAL A 463 22.14 -3.74 -14.54
C VAL A 463 23.57 -3.80 -14.01
N MET A 464 23.98 -2.84 -13.18
CA MET A 464 25.32 -2.84 -12.58
C MET A 464 25.53 -4.00 -11.61
N LYS A 465 24.54 -4.36 -10.77
CA LYS A 465 24.59 -5.57 -9.93
C LYS A 465 24.81 -6.82 -10.77
N LYS A 466 24.00 -7.02 -11.81
CA LYS A 466 24.10 -8.19 -12.71
C LYS A 466 25.49 -8.33 -13.33
N ASN A 467 26.13 -7.22 -13.70
CA ASN A 467 27.47 -7.23 -14.28
C ASN A 467 28.54 -7.54 -13.23
N PHE A 468 28.39 -7.04 -12.00
CA PHE A 468 29.28 -7.31 -10.88
C PHE A 468 29.21 -8.80 -10.45
N ASP A 469 28.00 -9.34 -10.31
CA ASP A 469 27.78 -10.75 -9.96
C ASP A 469 28.33 -11.69 -11.04
N LYS A 470 28.18 -11.33 -12.32
CA LYS A 470 28.80 -12.06 -13.43
C LYS A 470 30.33 -12.03 -13.35
N ALA A 471 30.92 -10.89 -13.06
CA ALA A 471 32.38 -10.75 -12.94
C ALA A 471 32.92 -11.58 -11.77
N ILE A 472 32.25 -11.57 -10.61
CA ILE A 472 32.62 -12.41 -9.46
C ILE A 472 32.50 -13.90 -9.81
N LYS A 473 31.41 -14.33 -10.44
CA LYS A 473 31.26 -15.74 -10.85
C LYS A 473 32.33 -16.20 -11.86
N ILE A 474 32.84 -15.31 -12.70
CA ILE A 474 33.96 -15.63 -13.58
C ILE A 474 35.25 -15.78 -12.77
N LEU A 475 35.46 -14.92 -11.78
CA LEU A 475 36.63 -14.98 -10.89
C LEU A 475 36.63 -16.20 -9.96
N ASP A 476 35.46 -16.67 -9.51
CA ASP A 476 35.34 -17.87 -8.66
C ASP A 476 35.48 -19.19 -9.45
N ASN A 477 35.39 -19.14 -10.79
CA ASN A 477 35.56 -20.29 -11.69
C ASN A 477 36.94 -20.33 -12.38
N VAL A 478 37.85 -19.42 -12.00
CA VAL A 478 39.28 -19.39 -12.39
C VAL A 478 40.10 -19.70 -11.16
#